data_AF-A0A9E2Z4A9-F1
#
_entry.id   AF-A0A9E2Z4A9-F1
#
_cell.length_a   1.000
_cell.length_b   1.000
_cell.length_c   1.000
_cell.angle_alpha   90.00
_cell.angle_beta   90.00
_cell.angle_gamma   90.00
#
_symmetry.space_group_name_H-M   'P 1'
#
loop_
_entity.id
_entity.type
_entity.pdbx_description
1 polymer ?
#
loop_
_entity_poly.entity_id
_entity_poly.type
_entity_poly.pdbx_seq_one_letter_code
_entity_poly.pdbx_strand_id
1 'polypeptide(L)'
;MCYYRVPEDTIPVHGVMQYKRLPGGGLMEVDPDRCPNGHDVTAPGSMLRGWSPSSRRRNYSCHACDQDGLQPMWCVEDGEIPLYPGEEPPRGRKWRLISEAQPPS
;
A
#
# COMPACT_ATOMS: atom_id res chain seq x y z
N MET A 1 2.05 -22.91 2.39
CA MET A 1 0.74 -22.32 2.74
C MET A 1 1.01 -21.45 3.96
N CYS A 2 1.02 -20.12 3.80
CA CYS A 2 1.48 -19.24 4.88
C CYS A 2 0.46 -19.18 6.02
N TYR A 3 0.97 -19.45 7.22
CA TYR A 3 0.27 -19.56 8.48
C TYR A 3 0.06 -18.18 9.08
N TYR A 4 -1.16 -17.65 9.20
CA TYR A 4 -1.45 -16.64 10.24
C TYR A 4 -2.87 -16.81 10.79
N ARG A 5 -2.93 -17.25 12.05
CA ARG A 5 -4.11 -17.27 12.94
C ARG A 5 -4.35 -15.89 13.57
N VAL A 6 -4.18 -14.82 12.81
CA VAL A 6 -4.59 -13.49 13.28
C VAL A 6 -6.02 -13.33 12.82
N PRO A 7 -7.02 -13.26 13.73
CA PRO A 7 -8.39 -12.97 13.32
C PRO A 7 -8.36 -11.69 12.47
N GLU A 8 -8.91 -11.73 11.27
CA GLU A 8 -8.71 -10.67 10.28
C GLU A 8 -9.14 -9.28 10.79
N ASP A 9 -10.12 -9.25 11.69
CA ASP A 9 -10.64 -8.04 12.35
C ASP A 9 -9.64 -7.40 13.35
N THR A 10 -8.53 -8.07 13.64
CA THR A 10 -7.48 -7.61 14.58
C THR A 10 -6.24 -7.07 13.88
N ILE A 11 -6.16 -7.14 12.55
CA ILE A 11 -5.04 -6.56 11.80
C ILE A 11 -5.20 -5.04 11.83
N PRO A 12 -4.28 -4.30 12.46
CA PRO A 12 -4.43 -2.86 12.60
C PRO A 12 -4.24 -2.15 11.27
N VAL A 13 -4.98 -1.05 11.07
CA VAL A 13 -4.85 -0.19 9.89
C VAL A 13 -3.84 0.92 10.20
N HIS A 14 -2.73 0.96 9.47
CA HIS A 14 -1.66 1.93 9.64
C HIS A 14 -1.33 2.58 8.31
N GLY A 15 -1.69 3.87 8.19
CA GLY A 15 -1.40 4.67 7.01
C GLY A 15 -2.38 4.44 5.87
N VAL A 16 -1.97 4.88 4.69
CA VAL A 16 -2.79 4.97 3.49
C VAL A 16 -1.96 4.46 2.32
N MET A 17 -2.56 3.68 1.43
CA MET A 17 -1.92 3.18 0.23
C MET A 17 -1.45 4.34 -0.66
N GLN A 18 -0.22 4.28 -1.15
CA GLN A 18 0.32 5.32 -2.01
C GLN A 18 0.40 4.84 -3.46
N TYR A 19 0.19 5.76 -4.39
CA TYR A 19 0.22 5.50 -5.82
C TYR A 19 1.13 6.51 -6.51
N LYS A 20 1.90 6.04 -7.49
CA LYS A 20 2.64 6.88 -8.43
C LYS A 20 2.20 6.63 -9.86
N ARG A 21 2.24 7.67 -10.68
CA ARG A 21 2.09 7.55 -12.14
C ARG A 21 3.41 7.14 -12.77
N LEU A 22 3.34 6.24 -13.74
CA LEU A 22 4.46 5.82 -14.56
C LEU A 22 4.50 6.66 -15.86
N PRO A 23 5.68 6.86 -16.46
CA PRO A 23 5.78 7.36 -17.83
C PRO A 23 4.92 6.50 -18.76
N GLY A 24 3.97 7.10 -19.49
CA GLY A 24 3.00 6.39 -20.33
C GLY A 24 1.62 6.16 -19.70
N GLY A 25 1.33 6.75 -18.53
CA GLY A 25 -0.03 6.83 -17.98
C GLY A 25 -0.43 5.69 -17.03
N GLY A 26 0.42 4.67 -16.88
CA GLY A 26 0.21 3.58 -15.92
C GLY A 26 0.23 4.04 -14.46
N LEU A 27 -0.35 3.23 -13.57
CA LEU A 27 -0.34 3.43 -12.12
C LEU A 27 0.47 2.32 -11.46
N MET A 28 1.24 2.68 -10.45
CA MET A 28 1.99 1.74 -9.64
C MET A 28 1.74 2.04 -8.16
N GLU A 29 1.41 1.01 -7.38
CA GLU A 29 1.43 1.10 -5.92
C GLU A 29 2.87 1.35 -5.44
N VAL A 30 3.01 2.26 -4.50
CA VAL A 30 4.27 2.57 -3.84
C VAL A 30 4.28 1.81 -2.52
N ASP A 31 5.27 0.94 -2.38
CA ASP A 31 5.51 0.23 -1.13
C ASP A 31 6.00 1.21 -0.06
N PRO A 32 5.62 1.00 1.22
CA PRO A 32 6.22 1.74 2.31
C PRO A 32 7.71 1.42 2.43
N ASP A 33 8.52 2.38 2.87
CA ASP A 33 9.93 2.16 3.17
C ASP A 33 10.14 1.54 4.56
N ARG A 34 9.15 1.70 5.47
CA ARG A 34 9.19 1.19 6.84
C ARG A 34 7.88 0.56 7.29
N CYS A 35 7.97 -0.45 8.15
CA CYS A 35 6.81 -0.99 8.84
C CYS A 35 6.40 -0.10 10.05
N PRO A 36 5.21 -0.31 10.65
CA PRO A 36 4.75 0.46 11.81
C PRO A 36 5.68 0.38 13.05
N ASN A 37 6.45 -0.70 13.17
CA ASN A 37 7.44 -0.87 14.24
C ASN A 37 8.82 -0.27 13.90
N GLY A 38 8.97 0.34 12.72
CA GLY A 38 10.17 1.08 12.32
C GLY A 38 11.24 0.29 11.56
N HIS A 39 11.03 -1.00 11.28
CA HIS A 39 11.92 -1.80 10.44
C HIS A 39 11.93 -1.29 9.01
N ASP A 40 13.12 -1.23 8.41
CA ASP A 40 13.29 -1.01 6.96
C ASP A 40 12.74 -2.22 6.20
N VAL A 41 11.89 -1.95 5.21
CA VAL A 41 11.26 -2.98 4.38
C VAL A 41 11.58 -2.83 2.89
N THR A 42 12.52 -1.95 2.53
CA THR A 42 12.90 -1.69 1.13
C THR A 42 13.69 -2.83 0.50
N ALA A 43 14.39 -3.63 1.32
CA ALA A 43 15.19 -4.75 0.83
C ALA A 43 14.30 -5.89 0.30
N PRO A 44 14.65 -6.52 -0.85
CA PRO A 44 13.87 -7.62 -1.42
C PRO A 44 13.59 -8.74 -0.42
N GLY A 45 12.33 -9.15 -0.31
CA GLY A 45 11.90 -10.22 0.61
C GLY A 45 11.61 -9.75 2.05
N SER A 46 11.91 -8.51 2.40
CA SER A 46 11.64 -7.96 3.76
C SER A 46 10.16 -7.74 4.03
N MET A 47 9.35 -7.67 2.97
CA MET A 47 7.91 -7.48 3.06
C MET A 47 7.14 -8.33 2.04
N LEU A 48 6.03 -8.89 2.50
CA LEU A 48 5.03 -9.54 1.66
C LEU A 48 3.81 -8.64 1.49
N ARG A 49 3.17 -8.71 0.32
CA ARG A 49 1.96 -7.96 -0.02
C ARG A 49 0.77 -8.92 -0.17
N GLY A 50 -0.39 -8.52 0.32
CA GLY A 50 -1.61 -9.30 0.19
C GLY A 50 -2.87 -8.43 0.19
N TRP A 51 -4.02 -9.07 0.27
CA TRP A 51 -5.33 -8.42 0.42
C TRP A 51 -6.07 -9.08 1.56
N SER A 52 -6.69 -8.28 2.43
CA SER A 52 -7.62 -8.78 3.45
C SER A 52 -8.96 -9.09 2.75
N PRO A 53 -9.43 -10.34 2.77
CA PRO A 53 -10.65 -10.72 2.03
C PRO A 53 -11.93 -10.13 2.63
N SER A 54 -11.97 -9.91 3.95
CA SER A 54 -13.09 -9.32 4.69
C SER A 54 -13.18 -7.79 4.51
N SER A 55 -12.08 -7.08 4.77
CA SER A 55 -12.06 -5.62 4.70
C SER A 55 -11.82 -5.05 3.29
N ARG A 56 -11.45 -5.92 2.33
CA ARG A 56 -11.02 -5.55 0.97
C ARG A 56 -9.87 -4.54 0.94
N ARG A 57 -9.10 -4.43 2.03
CA ARG A 57 -7.93 -3.55 2.13
C ARG A 57 -6.65 -4.26 1.72
N ARG A 58 -5.68 -3.48 1.25
CA ARG A 58 -4.30 -3.93 1.03
C ARG A 58 -3.65 -4.22 2.38
N ASN A 59 -2.91 -5.33 2.48
CA ASN A 59 -2.13 -5.64 3.68
C ASN A 59 -0.66 -5.89 3.33
N TYR A 60 0.18 -5.64 4.33
CA TYR A 60 1.63 -5.82 4.27
C TYR A 60 2.06 -6.66 5.46
N SER A 61 3.06 -7.52 5.27
CA SER A 61 3.67 -8.31 6.34
C SER A 61 5.18 -8.07 6.37
N CYS A 62 5.72 -7.63 7.51
CA CYS A 62 7.14 -7.39 7.72
C CYS A 62 7.81 -8.66 8.26
N HIS A 63 8.86 -9.12 7.58
CA HIS A 63 9.58 -10.32 7.97
C HIS A 63 10.35 -10.14 9.29
N ALA A 64 10.96 -8.98 9.52
CA ALA A 64 11.68 -8.71 10.77
C ALA A 64 10.74 -8.76 11.99
N CYS A 65 9.54 -8.17 11.89
CA CYS A 65 8.55 -8.25 12.97
C CYS A 65 8.13 -9.69 13.29
N ASP A 66 8.05 -10.56 12.27
CA ASP A 66 7.74 -11.98 12.45
C ASP A 66 8.85 -12.71 13.22
N GLN A 67 10.11 -12.40 12.93
CA GLN A 67 11.27 -12.95 13.67
C GLN A 67 11.35 -12.42 15.11
N ASP A 68 10.98 -11.16 15.32
CA ASP A 68 11.00 -10.53 16.65
C ASP A 68 9.80 -10.92 17.54
N GLY A 69 8.84 -11.70 17.01
CA GLY A 69 7.60 -12.05 17.72
C GLY A 69 6.66 -10.86 17.94
N LEU A 70 6.81 -9.80 17.16
CA LEU A 70 5.92 -8.64 17.14
C LEU A 70 4.74 -8.88 16.19
N GLN A 71 3.75 -7.97 16.21
CA GLN A 71 2.67 -7.98 15.21
C GLN A 71 3.28 -7.79 13.80
N PRO A 72 3.25 -8.81 12.92
CA PRO A 72 4.00 -8.74 11.67
C PRO A 72 3.22 -8.09 10.53
N MET A 73 1.90 -7.98 10.68
CA MET A 73 0.98 -7.59 9.61
C MET A 73 0.22 -6.32 9.96
N TRP A 74 0.03 -5.46 8.95
CA TRP A 74 -0.85 -4.29 9.02
C TRP A 74 -1.60 -4.09 7.69
N CYS A 75 -2.73 -3.40 7.78
CA CYS A 75 -3.52 -2.94 6.64
C CYS A 75 -3.24 -1.46 6.36
N VAL A 76 -3.55 -1.01 5.15
CA VAL A 76 -3.61 0.42 4.81
C VAL A 76 -5.01 0.77 4.32
N GLU A 77 -5.46 2.01 4.58
CA GLU A 77 -6.67 2.52 3.93
C GLU A 77 -6.43 2.75 2.44
N ASP A 78 -7.52 2.75 1.67
CA ASP A 78 -7.47 3.14 0.25
C ASP A 78 -7.02 4.59 0.11
N GLY A 79 -5.92 4.78 -0.60
CA GLY A 79 -5.40 6.10 -0.90
C GLY A 79 -5.99 6.74 -2.13
N GLU A 80 -5.74 8.05 -2.22
CA GLU A 80 -6.11 8.83 -3.38
C GLU A 80 -5.21 8.50 -4.56
N ILE A 81 -5.81 8.27 -5.72
CA ILE A 81 -5.06 8.07 -6.96
C ILE A 81 -4.75 9.44 -7.57
N PRO A 82 -3.49 9.73 -7.91
CA PRO A 82 -3.13 10.96 -8.62
C PRO A 82 -3.75 10.98 -10.02
N LEU A 83 -4.43 12.08 -10.33
CA LEU A 83 -5.13 12.33 -11.59
C LEU A 83 -4.49 13.53 -12.31
N TYR A 84 -4.14 13.37 -13.58
CA TYR A 84 -3.67 14.48 -14.41
C TYR A 84 -4.82 15.40 -14.83
N PRO A 85 -4.55 16.69 -15.11
CA PRO A 85 -5.55 17.58 -15.68
C PRO A 85 -6.16 16.99 -16.95
N GLY A 86 -7.49 16.93 -17.02
CA GLY A 86 -8.23 16.42 -18.18
C GLY A 86 -8.48 14.90 -18.21
N GLU A 87 -7.95 14.13 -17.25
CA GLU A 87 -8.34 12.72 -17.10
C GLU A 87 -9.71 12.60 -16.42
N GLU A 88 -10.56 11.68 -16.88
CA GLU A 88 -11.77 11.32 -16.15
C GLU A 88 -11.43 10.38 -14.98
N PRO A 89 -11.91 10.65 -13.76
CA PRO A 89 -11.70 9.76 -12.63
C PRO A 89 -12.50 8.45 -12.80
N PRO A 90 -11.86 7.27 -12.79
CA PRO A 90 -12.56 6.01 -12.67
C PRO A 90 -13.56 5.98 -11.50
N ARG A 91 -14.71 5.34 -11.71
CA ARG A 91 -15.74 5.25 -10.66
C ARG A 91 -15.25 4.41 -9.48
N GLY A 92 -15.61 4.81 -8.25
CA GLY A 92 -15.45 3.99 -7.05
C GLY A 92 -14.10 4.10 -6.32
N ARG A 93 -13.26 5.09 -6.63
CA ARG A 93 -12.05 5.39 -5.83
C ARG A 93 -11.97 6.89 -5.48
N LYS A 94 -11.09 7.23 -4.53
CA LYS A 94 -10.77 8.61 -4.18
C LYS A 94 -9.65 9.11 -5.09
N TRP A 95 -9.70 10.38 -5.49
CA TRP A 95 -8.81 10.98 -6.48
C TRP A 95 -8.19 12.26 -5.95
N ARG A 96 -6.93 12.50 -6.31
CA ARG A 96 -6.25 13.75 -6.04
C ARG A 96 -5.74 14.33 -7.34
N LEU A 97 -6.22 15.52 -7.71
CA LEU A 97 -5.62 16.26 -8.81
C LEU A 97 -4.18 16.62 -8.44
N ILE A 98 -3.24 16.21 -9.28
CA ILE A 98 -1.86 16.68 -9.16
C ILE A 98 -1.74 17.94 -10.04
N SER A 99 -1.33 19.05 -9.44
CA SER A 99 -0.99 20.27 -10.17
C SER A 99 0.26 19.99 -10.98
N GLU A 100 0.07 19.78 -12.29
CA GLU A 100 1.09 19.64 -13.35
C GLU A 100 2.51 19.32 -12.87
N ALA A 101 2.83 18.03 -12.73
CA ALA A 101 4.16 17.60 -13.12
C ALA A 101 4.13 17.55 -14.65
N GLN A 102 4.82 18.51 -15.27
CA GLN A 102 5.07 18.63 -16.71
C GLN A 102 4.98 17.28 -17.44
N PRO A 103 4.18 17.15 -18.52
CA PRO A 103 4.23 15.94 -19.33
C PRO A 103 5.68 15.70 -19.79
N PRO A 104 6.14 14.43 -19.86
CA PRO A 104 7.45 14.15 -20.45
C PRO A 104 7.44 14.70 -21.88
N SER A 105 8.41 15.57 -22.18
CA SER A 105 8.66 16.11 -23.51
C SER A 105 9.08 15.03 -24.50
#